data_AF-A0A496W9G3-F1
#
_entry.id   AF-A0A496W9G3-F1
#
_cell.length_a   1.000
_cell.length_b   1.000
_cell.length_c   1.000
_cell.angle_alpha   90.00
_cell.angle_beta   90.00
_cell.angle_gamma   90.00
#
_symmetry.space_group_name_H-M   'P 1'
#
loop_
_entity.id
_entity.type
_entity.pdbx_description
1 polymer ?
#
loop_
_entity_poly.entity_id
_entity_poly.type
_entity_poly.pdbx_seq_one_letter_code
_entity_poly.pdbx_strand_id
1 'polypeptide(L)'
;MNEFLHVVAGVIYNAQNQILIARRPKQTHQGGLWEFPGGKCEKGETAEQALARELQEEIGIVVQQSRPLIRISHTYPDKKILLDVFRIEQWHDKAWGREGQAVQWCSPNSLKNNDFPAGNVPIITAIQLPTRYLITPEPASLKEKTFFYRLEAALDNNINLVQLRSKQFSERDYCHYAEKVLTRCDRHHAQLLINAAPKIALSVGANGVHLNSQQLWAYTERPLNTDLWVAASCHTDADIEQANRIGIDFIVLGSVQATLSHPDALPLGWFKFFQLTEQAHCPVFALGGMKTEYLSQAWAHGAQGIAAIRALFA
;
A
#
# COMPACT_ATOMS: atom_id res chain seq x y z
N MET A 1 13.62 25.47 17.48
CA MET A 1 13.95 24.09 17.05
C MET A 1 12.62 23.39 16.85
N ASN A 2 12.37 22.83 15.67
CA ASN A 2 11.16 22.03 15.46
C ASN A 2 11.28 20.75 16.29
N GLU A 3 10.28 20.47 17.11
CA GLU A 3 10.23 19.25 17.93
C GLU A 3 10.15 18.04 16.98
N PHE A 4 11.09 17.10 17.10
CA PHE A 4 11.02 15.82 16.39
C PHE A 4 10.30 14.82 17.30
N LEU A 5 9.20 14.28 16.82
CA LEU A 5 8.38 13.33 17.54
C LEU A 5 8.35 12.00 16.80
N HIS A 6 8.76 10.94 17.47
CA HIS A 6 8.64 9.57 16.96
C HIS A 6 7.44 8.90 17.64
N VAL A 7 6.49 8.46 16.83
CA VAL A 7 5.23 7.85 17.24
C VAL A 7 5.14 6.47 16.62
N VAL A 8 4.57 5.52 17.35
CA VAL A 8 4.29 4.16 16.89
C VAL A 8 2.79 3.89 16.93
N ALA A 9 2.29 3.10 15.98
CA ALA A 9 0.91 2.65 15.98
C ALA A 9 0.80 1.19 15.55
N GLY A 10 -0.19 0.49 16.13
CA GLY A 10 -0.51 -0.90 15.81
C GLY A 10 -1.76 -0.99 14.94
N VAL A 11 -1.69 -1.79 13.87
CA VAL A 11 -2.86 -2.31 13.17
C VAL A 11 -3.07 -3.76 13.62
N ILE A 12 -4.00 -3.94 14.56
CA ILE A 12 -4.29 -5.22 15.20
C ILE A 12 -5.38 -5.95 14.42
N TYR A 13 -5.12 -7.19 14.02
CA TYR A 13 -6.11 -8.05 13.38
C TYR A 13 -6.68 -9.08 14.37
N ASN A 14 -7.98 -9.35 14.30
CA ASN A 14 -8.59 -10.52 14.93
C ASN A 14 -8.73 -11.70 13.95
N ALA A 15 -9.24 -12.83 14.44
CA ALA A 15 -9.46 -14.04 13.63
C ALA A 15 -10.45 -13.86 12.47
N GLN A 16 -11.29 -12.81 12.51
CA GLN A 16 -12.24 -12.45 11.47
C GLN A 16 -11.67 -11.41 10.47
N ASN A 17 -10.36 -11.15 10.53
CA ASN A 17 -9.67 -10.14 9.70
C ASN A 17 -10.23 -8.71 9.88
N GLN A 18 -10.81 -8.43 11.06
CA GLN A 18 -11.22 -7.08 11.45
C GLN A 18 -10.08 -6.38 12.18
N ILE A 19 -10.11 -5.06 12.15
CA ILE A 19 -9.09 -4.18 12.72
C ILE A 19 -9.64 -3.46 13.93
N LEU A 20 -8.86 -3.45 15.02
CA LEU A 20 -9.18 -2.70 16.22
C LEU A 20 -8.86 -1.23 16.02
N ILE A 21 -9.84 -0.38 16.31
CA ILE A 21 -9.70 1.08 16.32
C ILE A 21 -10.15 1.61 17.68
N ALA A 22 -9.53 2.71 18.13
CA ALA A 22 -9.85 3.38 19.38
C ALA A 22 -10.33 4.80 19.11
N ARG A 23 -11.19 5.33 19.97
CA ARG A 23 -11.71 6.70 19.84
C ARG A 23 -10.91 7.66 20.70
N ARG A 24 -10.37 8.72 20.09
CA ARG A 24 -9.64 9.76 20.81
C ARG A 24 -10.47 10.37 21.93
N PRO A 25 -9.91 10.58 23.13
CA PRO A 25 -10.56 11.39 24.15
C PRO A 25 -10.94 12.77 23.58
N LYS A 26 -12.13 13.28 23.92
CA LYS A 26 -12.63 14.55 23.35
C LYS A 26 -11.73 15.77 23.65
N GLN A 27 -10.86 15.67 24.65
CA GLN A 27 -10.03 16.75 25.17
C GLN A 27 -8.65 16.85 24.49
N THR A 28 -8.30 15.92 23.59
CA THR A 28 -7.02 15.92 22.87
C THR A 28 -7.12 16.63 21.52
N HIS A 29 -5.97 16.93 20.89
CA HIS A 29 -5.93 17.49 19.55
C HIS A 29 -6.62 16.56 18.55
N GLN A 30 -7.66 17.04 17.85
CA GLN A 30 -8.58 16.24 17.03
C GLN A 30 -9.36 15.16 17.80
N GLY A 31 -9.78 15.46 19.04
CA GLY A 31 -10.58 14.57 19.87
C GLY A 31 -11.91 14.14 19.24
N GLY A 32 -12.33 12.91 19.52
CA GLY A 32 -13.57 12.32 18.99
C GLY A 32 -13.46 11.58 17.65
N LEU A 33 -12.33 11.72 16.94
CA LEU A 33 -11.97 10.93 15.77
C LEU A 33 -11.52 9.51 16.16
N TRP A 34 -11.56 8.59 15.21
CA TRP A 34 -10.98 7.25 15.34
C TRP A 34 -9.47 7.27 15.09
N GLU A 35 -8.75 6.37 15.74
CA GLU A 35 -7.32 6.18 15.55
C GLU A 35 -6.90 4.70 15.68
N PHE A 36 -5.67 4.45 15.26
CA PHE A 36 -4.99 3.18 15.51
C PHE A 36 -4.26 3.30 16.86
N PRO A 37 -4.43 2.33 17.79
CA PRO A 37 -3.80 2.38 19.10
C PRO A 37 -2.28 2.47 19.03
N GLY A 38 -1.67 3.17 19.99
CA GLY A 38 -0.23 3.41 20.06
C GLY A 38 0.11 4.83 20.51
N GLY A 39 1.39 5.08 20.77
CA GLY A 39 1.81 6.33 21.37
C GLY A 39 3.25 6.72 21.03
N LYS A 40 3.86 7.50 21.91
CA LYS A 40 5.17 8.13 21.65
C LYS A 40 6.28 7.16 22.03
N CYS A 41 7.33 7.11 21.21
CA CYS A 41 8.56 6.44 21.59
C CYS A 41 9.26 7.23 22.71
N GLU A 42 9.60 6.57 23.81
CA GLU A 42 10.41 7.18 24.86
C GLU A 42 11.90 7.09 24.54
N LYS A 43 12.70 7.89 25.26
CA LYS A 43 14.14 7.95 25.06
C LYS A 43 14.78 6.61 25.45
N GLY A 44 15.39 5.93 24.48
CA GLY A 44 16.12 4.68 24.69
C GLY A 44 15.33 3.42 24.37
N GLU A 45 14.06 3.53 24.00
CA GLU A 45 13.25 2.43 23.50
C GLU A 45 13.44 2.24 21.98
N THR A 46 13.34 1.00 21.50
CA THR A 46 13.09 0.73 20.07
C THR A 46 11.61 0.98 19.73
N ALA A 47 11.30 1.14 18.45
CA ALA A 47 9.91 1.31 18.01
C ALA A 47 9.02 0.12 18.43
N GLU A 48 9.55 -1.10 18.38
CA GLU A 48 8.84 -2.31 18.81
C GLU A 48 8.62 -2.35 20.33
N GLN A 49 9.58 -1.88 21.12
CA GLN A 49 9.45 -1.79 22.58
C GLN A 49 8.38 -0.77 22.97
N ALA A 50 8.44 0.43 22.38
CA ALA A 50 7.43 1.46 22.58
C ALA A 50 6.04 0.95 22.17
N LEU A 51 5.94 0.29 21.01
CA LEU A 51 4.66 -0.26 20.53
C LEU A 51 4.07 -1.29 21.50
N ALA A 52 4.89 -2.22 21.99
CA ALA A 52 4.43 -3.24 22.93
C ALA A 52 3.93 -2.62 24.25
N ARG A 53 4.65 -1.62 24.79
CA ARG A 53 4.25 -0.88 25.99
C ARG A 53 2.94 -0.13 25.78
N GLU A 54 2.85 0.68 24.73
CA GLU A 54 1.67 1.51 24.43
C GLU A 54 0.42 0.65 24.19
N LEU A 55 0.52 -0.44 23.41
CA LEU A 55 -0.61 -1.33 23.18
C LEU A 55 -1.05 -2.05 24.47
N GLN A 56 -0.11 -2.38 25.36
CA GLN A 56 -0.46 -2.94 26.65
C GLN A 56 -1.16 -1.91 27.53
N GLU A 57 -0.67 -0.68 27.58
CA GLU A 57 -1.21 0.42 28.40
C GLU A 57 -2.59 0.87 27.93
N GLU A 58 -2.78 1.09 26.63
CA GLU A 58 -4.02 1.65 26.07
C GLU A 58 -5.13 0.62 25.89
N ILE A 59 -4.79 -0.58 25.38
CA ILE A 59 -5.78 -1.56 24.93
C ILE A 59 -5.65 -2.94 25.57
N GLY A 60 -4.65 -3.13 26.44
CA GLY A 60 -4.51 -4.34 27.26
C GLY A 60 -4.06 -5.58 26.50
N ILE A 61 -3.50 -5.44 25.30
CA ILE A 61 -2.95 -6.59 24.56
C ILE A 61 -1.45 -6.67 24.72
N VAL A 62 -0.90 -7.87 24.56
CA VAL A 62 0.54 -8.07 24.48
C VAL A 62 0.91 -8.64 23.13
N VAL A 63 1.83 -7.95 22.45
CA VAL A 63 2.30 -8.30 21.11
C VAL A 63 3.22 -9.52 21.17
N GLN A 64 2.94 -10.54 20.36
CA GLN A 64 3.81 -11.71 20.19
C GLN A 64 4.59 -11.63 18.88
N GLN A 65 3.94 -11.20 17.81
CA GLN A 65 4.53 -11.05 16.50
C GLN A 65 3.97 -9.82 15.80
N SER A 66 4.89 -9.01 15.28
CA SER A 66 4.57 -7.85 14.45
C SER A 66 5.53 -7.75 13.27
N ARG A 67 5.15 -6.96 12.28
CA ARG A 67 6.03 -6.54 11.19
C ARG A 67 5.74 -5.09 10.79
N PRO A 68 6.70 -4.39 10.15
CA PRO A 68 6.42 -3.09 9.55
C PRO A 68 5.24 -3.18 8.57
N LEU A 69 4.37 -2.16 8.61
CA LEU A 69 3.28 -1.97 7.65
C LEU A 69 3.57 -0.76 6.75
N ILE A 70 3.79 0.40 7.35
CA ILE A 70 4.13 1.64 6.65
C ILE A 70 4.82 2.59 7.62
N ARG A 71 5.76 3.40 7.10
CA ARG A 71 6.37 4.51 7.82
C ARG A 71 6.00 5.81 7.11
N ILE A 72 5.56 6.81 7.88
CA ILE A 72 5.09 8.09 7.33
C ILE A 72 5.81 9.22 8.06
N SER A 73 6.44 10.12 7.30
CA SER A 73 6.98 11.37 7.84
C SER A 73 6.03 12.52 7.51
N HIS A 74 5.59 13.26 8.52
CA HIS A 74 4.78 14.46 8.34
C HIS A 74 5.47 15.67 9.00
N THR A 75 5.59 16.76 8.26
CA THR A 75 6.19 18.00 8.77
C THR A 75 5.11 19.06 8.92
N TYR A 76 4.84 19.43 10.17
CA TYR A 76 4.04 20.62 10.52
C TYR A 76 4.97 21.84 10.66
N PRO A 77 4.44 23.08 10.65
CA PRO A 77 5.25 24.28 10.83
C PRO A 77 6.10 24.27 12.12
N ASP A 78 5.58 23.67 13.20
CA ASP A 78 6.14 23.66 14.55
C ASP A 78 6.85 22.34 14.94
N LYS A 79 6.55 21.23 14.26
CA LYS A 79 7.04 19.89 14.62
C LYS A 79 7.16 18.94 13.43
N LYS A 80 8.07 17.97 13.53
CA LYS A 80 8.20 16.87 12.57
C LYS A 80 7.80 15.56 13.26
N ILE A 81 6.85 14.85 12.68
CA ILE A 81 6.37 13.56 13.19
C ILE A 81 6.88 12.46 12.26
N LEU A 82 7.54 11.46 12.85
CA LEU A 82 7.78 10.17 12.23
C LEU A 82 6.81 9.16 12.84
N LEU A 83 5.94 8.58 12.01
CA LEU A 83 4.98 7.56 12.42
C LEU A 83 5.41 6.20 11.89
N ASP A 84 5.77 5.29 12.79
CA ASP A 84 6.03 3.89 12.49
C ASP A 84 4.78 3.06 12.75
N VAL A 85 4.20 2.48 11.70
CA VAL A 85 3.01 1.65 11.81
C VAL A 85 3.37 0.20 11.59
N PHE A 86 2.94 -0.64 12.53
CA PHE A 86 3.18 -2.07 12.49
C PHE A 86 1.87 -2.84 12.30
N ARG A 87 1.92 -3.91 11.51
CA ARG A 87 0.89 -4.94 11.51
C ARG A 87 1.14 -5.88 12.68
N ILE A 88 0.16 -6.03 13.57
CA ILE A 88 0.21 -7.03 14.64
C ILE A 88 -0.43 -8.32 14.12
N GLU A 89 0.39 -9.36 14.02
CA GLU A 89 0.00 -10.65 13.44
C GLU A 89 -0.39 -11.65 14.52
N GLN A 90 0.26 -11.60 15.68
CA GLN A 90 -0.06 -12.44 16.84
C GLN A 90 0.02 -11.62 18.13
N TRP A 91 -0.96 -11.81 19.01
CA TRP A 91 -1.11 -11.10 20.27
C TRP A 91 -1.94 -11.94 21.25
N HIS A 92 -1.85 -11.63 22.54
CA HIS A 92 -2.64 -12.27 23.59
C HIS A 92 -3.42 -11.27 24.45
N ASP A 93 -4.21 -11.80 25.40
CA ASP A 93 -5.20 -11.09 26.22
C ASP A 93 -6.41 -10.57 25.44
N LYS A 94 -7.24 -9.75 26.08
CA LYS A 94 -8.47 -9.20 25.50
C LYS A 94 -8.24 -7.72 25.20
N ALA A 95 -8.54 -7.30 23.97
CA ALA A 95 -8.55 -5.88 23.65
C ALA A 95 -9.74 -5.16 24.29
N TRP A 96 -9.48 -4.08 25.04
CA TRP A 96 -10.49 -3.18 25.59
C TRP A 96 -9.85 -1.83 25.94
N GLY A 97 -10.61 -0.72 25.90
CA GLY A 97 -10.07 0.61 26.21
C GLY A 97 -9.73 0.77 27.69
N ARG A 98 -8.45 0.59 28.06
CA ARG A 98 -7.97 0.65 29.44
C ARG A 98 -8.05 2.05 30.06
N GLU A 99 -8.14 3.07 29.22
CA GLU A 99 -8.27 4.47 29.61
C GLU A 99 -9.73 4.95 29.59
N GLY A 100 -10.68 4.03 29.41
CA GLY A 100 -12.11 4.34 29.30
C GLY A 100 -12.55 4.81 27.92
N GLN A 101 -11.67 4.72 26.93
CA GLN A 101 -11.97 5.04 25.53
C GLN A 101 -12.80 3.95 24.86
N ALA A 102 -13.65 4.35 23.91
CA ALA A 102 -14.40 3.39 23.10
C ALA A 102 -13.46 2.69 22.13
N VAL A 103 -13.60 1.37 22.01
CA VAL A 103 -12.88 0.55 21.02
C VAL A 103 -13.88 -0.19 20.14
N GLN A 104 -13.52 -0.41 18.89
CA GLN A 104 -14.37 -1.09 17.92
C GLN A 104 -13.54 -1.97 16.99
N TRP A 105 -14.08 -3.13 16.66
CA TRP A 105 -13.59 -3.97 15.57
C TRP A 105 -14.32 -3.60 14.27
N CYS A 106 -13.58 -3.33 13.21
CA CYS A 106 -14.15 -2.92 11.92
C CYS A 106 -13.47 -3.64 10.75
N SER A 107 -14.17 -3.79 9.63
CA SER A 107 -13.56 -4.37 8.43
C SER A 107 -12.57 -3.38 7.77
N PRO A 108 -11.53 -3.86 7.06
CA PRO A 108 -10.62 -3.00 6.30
C PRO A 108 -11.33 -2.02 5.35
N ASN A 109 -12.43 -2.47 4.72
CA ASN A 109 -13.20 -1.66 3.77
C ASN A 109 -14.04 -0.56 4.46
N SER A 110 -14.48 -0.78 5.70
CA SER A 110 -15.25 0.22 6.45
C SER A 110 -14.43 1.38 7.01
N LEU A 111 -13.09 1.27 7.02
CA LEU A 111 -12.21 2.31 7.57
C LEU A 111 -12.34 3.66 6.85
N LYS A 112 -12.65 3.68 5.54
CA LYS A 112 -12.88 4.92 4.77
C LYS A 112 -14.12 5.70 5.24
N ASN A 113 -15.08 5.03 5.87
CA ASN A 113 -16.34 5.64 6.34
C ASN A 113 -16.26 6.14 7.78
N ASN A 114 -15.11 5.97 8.43
CA ASN A 114 -14.88 6.40 9.79
C ASN A 114 -14.19 7.76 9.79
N ASP A 115 -14.52 8.59 10.77
CA ASP A 115 -13.90 9.90 10.97
C ASP A 115 -12.45 9.73 11.46
N PHE A 116 -11.52 9.48 10.53
CA PHE A 116 -10.08 9.41 10.79
C PHE A 116 -9.38 10.75 10.45
N PRO A 117 -8.27 11.09 11.15
CA PRO A 117 -7.38 12.16 10.71
C PRO A 117 -6.87 11.95 9.29
N ALA A 118 -6.67 13.04 8.53
CA ALA A 118 -6.10 12.97 7.18
C ALA A 118 -4.72 12.26 7.13
N GLY A 119 -3.92 12.37 8.21
CA GLY A 119 -2.64 11.67 8.34
C GLY A 119 -2.74 10.14 8.36
N ASN A 120 -3.94 9.58 8.59
CA ASN A 120 -4.16 8.14 8.62
C ASN A 120 -4.54 7.56 7.25
N VAL A 121 -4.81 8.40 6.24
CA VAL A 121 -5.17 7.94 4.89
C VAL A 121 -4.13 6.95 4.32
N PRO A 122 -2.81 7.20 4.39
CA PRO A 122 -1.84 6.24 3.86
C PRO A 122 -1.82 4.91 4.63
N ILE A 123 -2.16 4.92 5.93
CA ILE A 123 -2.28 3.72 6.75
C ILE A 123 -3.49 2.90 6.30
N ILE A 124 -4.64 3.56 6.10
CA ILE A 124 -5.85 2.93 5.59
C ILE A 124 -5.60 2.34 4.19
N THR A 125 -4.86 3.06 3.34
CA THR A 125 -4.45 2.55 2.03
C THR A 125 -3.55 1.32 2.16
N ALA A 126 -2.54 1.34 3.04
CA ALA A 126 -1.66 0.19 3.30
C ALA A 126 -2.43 -1.05 3.79
N ILE A 127 -3.45 -0.84 4.63
CA ILE A 127 -4.36 -1.87 5.13
C ILE A 127 -5.17 -2.52 4.00
N GLN A 128 -5.64 -1.72 3.05
CA GLN A 128 -6.50 -2.18 1.96
C GLN A 128 -5.72 -2.82 0.81
N LEU A 129 -4.42 -2.53 0.71
CA LEU A 129 -3.56 -3.10 -0.32
C LEU A 129 -3.06 -4.49 0.09
N PRO A 130 -2.97 -5.43 -0.86
CA PRO A 130 -2.27 -6.67 -0.63
C PRO A 130 -0.74 -6.47 -0.62
N THR A 131 -0.01 -7.54 -0.39
CA THR A 131 1.47 -7.55 -0.40
C THR A 131 2.06 -8.01 -1.73
N ARG A 132 1.22 -8.42 -2.69
CA ARG A 132 1.62 -8.88 -4.03
C ARG A 132 0.82 -8.14 -5.09
N TYR A 133 1.52 -7.38 -5.94
CA TYR A 133 0.94 -6.67 -7.05
C TYR A 133 1.41 -7.29 -8.38
N LEU A 134 0.50 -8.00 -9.05
CA LEU A 134 0.82 -8.64 -10.32
C LEU A 134 0.80 -7.62 -11.47
N ILE A 135 1.87 -7.57 -12.25
CA ILE A 135 1.89 -6.85 -13.53
C ILE A 135 1.83 -7.89 -14.64
N THR A 136 0.83 -7.82 -15.52
CA THR A 136 0.73 -8.81 -16.60
C THR A 136 1.89 -8.65 -17.59
N PRO A 137 2.35 -9.75 -18.21
CA PRO A 137 3.21 -9.63 -19.38
C PRO A 137 2.44 -8.94 -20.53
N GLU A 138 3.18 -8.51 -21.55
CA GLU A 138 2.59 -8.05 -22.81
C GLU A 138 1.81 -9.22 -23.44
N PRO A 139 0.50 -9.10 -23.67
CA PRO A 139 -0.24 -10.13 -24.39
C PRO A 139 0.28 -10.24 -25.84
N ALA A 140 0.48 -11.47 -26.33
CA ALA A 140 0.97 -11.69 -27.69
C ALA A 140 -0.10 -11.39 -28.76
N SER A 141 -1.38 -11.58 -28.42
CA SER A 141 -2.51 -11.22 -29.30
C SER A 141 -3.84 -11.18 -28.54
N LEU A 142 -4.88 -10.61 -29.16
CA LEU A 142 -6.24 -10.58 -28.61
C LEU A 142 -6.92 -11.95 -28.44
N LYS A 143 -6.37 -12.98 -29.08
CA LYS A 143 -6.89 -14.36 -29.06
C LYS A 143 -6.04 -15.31 -28.23
N GLU A 144 -5.02 -14.81 -27.55
CA GLU A 144 -4.11 -15.63 -26.76
C GLU A 144 -4.82 -16.27 -25.56
N LYS A 145 -5.14 -17.56 -25.66
CA LYS A 145 -5.78 -18.31 -24.57
C LYS A 145 -4.84 -18.54 -23.39
N THR A 146 -3.55 -18.78 -23.67
CA THR A 146 -2.53 -19.05 -22.66
C THR A 146 -2.42 -17.92 -21.65
N PHE A 147 -2.50 -16.66 -22.08
CA PHE A 147 -2.53 -15.51 -21.18
C PHE A 147 -3.63 -15.63 -20.11
N PHE A 148 -4.86 -15.96 -20.53
CA PHE A 148 -5.99 -16.03 -19.61
C PHE A 148 -5.89 -17.23 -18.65
N TYR A 149 -5.41 -18.39 -19.12
CA TYR A 149 -5.17 -19.54 -18.23
C TYR A 149 -4.12 -19.21 -17.15
N ARG A 150 -3.07 -18.51 -17.54
CA ARG A 150 -1.99 -18.07 -16.65
C ARG A 150 -2.44 -17.02 -15.65
N LEU A 151 -3.27 -16.06 -16.10
CA LEU A 151 -3.92 -15.10 -15.23
C LEU A 151 -4.83 -15.80 -14.21
N GLU A 152 -5.70 -16.71 -14.64
CA GLU A 152 -6.59 -17.47 -13.74
C GLU A 152 -5.78 -18.27 -12.72
N ALA A 153 -4.70 -18.94 -13.14
CA ALA A 153 -3.79 -19.64 -12.23
C ALA A 153 -3.16 -18.69 -11.20
N ALA A 154 -2.77 -17.47 -11.59
CA ALA A 154 -2.27 -16.47 -10.66
C ALA A 154 -3.35 -16.02 -9.64
N LEU A 155 -4.58 -15.80 -10.10
CA LEU A 155 -5.72 -15.44 -9.26
C LEU A 155 -6.06 -16.55 -8.25
N ASP A 156 -6.06 -17.82 -8.69
CA ASP A 156 -6.21 -19.00 -7.82
C ASP A 156 -5.14 -19.09 -6.73
N ASN A 157 -3.95 -18.56 -6.99
CA ASN A 157 -2.85 -18.48 -6.04
C ASN A 157 -2.86 -17.20 -5.18
N ASN A 158 -4.06 -16.66 -4.90
CA ASN A 158 -4.29 -15.50 -4.04
C ASN A 158 -3.57 -14.23 -4.51
N ILE A 159 -3.55 -13.99 -5.83
CA ILE A 159 -3.31 -12.66 -6.38
C ILE A 159 -4.65 -11.94 -6.45
N ASN A 160 -4.73 -10.79 -5.77
CA ASN A 160 -5.94 -9.98 -5.67
C ASN A 160 -5.73 -8.52 -6.06
N LEU A 161 -4.56 -8.17 -6.61
CA LEU A 161 -4.30 -6.88 -7.24
C LEU A 161 -3.48 -7.11 -8.52
N VAL A 162 -4.06 -6.72 -9.66
CA VAL A 162 -3.55 -6.99 -11.00
C VAL A 162 -3.46 -5.69 -11.79
N GLN A 163 -2.35 -5.49 -12.50
CA GLN A 163 -2.16 -4.46 -13.51
C GLN A 163 -2.20 -5.08 -14.90
N LEU A 164 -3.18 -4.71 -15.72
CA LEU A 164 -3.11 -5.04 -17.15
C LEU A 164 -2.15 -4.08 -17.85
N ARG A 165 -1.07 -4.62 -18.41
CA ARG A 165 -0.07 -3.87 -19.17
C ARG A 165 -0.03 -4.33 -20.62
N SER A 166 -0.26 -3.40 -21.54
CA SER A 166 -0.07 -3.59 -22.98
C SER A 166 0.39 -2.28 -23.61
N LYS A 167 1.49 -2.33 -24.36
CA LYS A 167 2.02 -1.22 -25.17
C LYS A 167 1.56 -1.29 -26.63
N GLN A 168 1.14 -2.45 -27.10
CA GLN A 168 0.89 -2.68 -28.53
C GLN A 168 -0.58 -2.51 -28.92
N PHE A 169 -1.51 -2.75 -28.02
CA PHE A 169 -2.93 -2.65 -28.33
C PHE A 169 -3.37 -1.21 -28.63
N SER A 170 -4.27 -1.08 -29.61
CA SER A 170 -5.06 0.13 -29.80
C SER A 170 -5.96 0.38 -28.58
N GLU A 171 -6.43 1.62 -28.40
CA GLU A 171 -7.35 1.94 -27.29
C GLU A 171 -8.58 1.02 -27.28
N ARG A 172 -9.18 0.77 -28.46
CA ARG A 172 -10.33 -0.13 -28.63
C ARG A 172 -10.00 -1.56 -28.21
N ASP A 173 -8.89 -2.08 -28.69
CA ASP A 173 -8.47 -3.45 -28.42
C ASP A 173 -8.09 -3.64 -26.95
N TYR A 174 -7.47 -2.61 -26.35
CA TYR A 174 -7.16 -2.57 -24.93
C TYR A 174 -8.43 -2.64 -24.09
N CYS A 175 -9.45 -1.82 -24.37
CA CYS A 175 -10.74 -1.87 -23.65
C CYS A 175 -11.37 -3.27 -23.71
N HIS A 176 -11.51 -3.82 -24.92
CA HIS A 176 -12.09 -5.14 -25.13
C HIS A 176 -11.33 -6.26 -24.42
N TYR A 177 -9.99 -6.15 -24.37
CA TYR A 177 -9.16 -7.11 -23.66
C TYR A 177 -9.28 -6.93 -22.13
N ALA A 178 -9.30 -5.69 -21.66
CA ALA A 178 -9.43 -5.34 -20.25
C ALA A 178 -10.75 -5.81 -19.64
N GLU A 179 -11.87 -5.74 -20.37
CA GLU A 179 -13.17 -6.28 -19.92
C GLU A 179 -13.11 -7.79 -19.63
N LYS A 180 -12.38 -8.55 -20.46
CA LYS A 180 -12.18 -9.99 -20.25
C LYS A 180 -11.29 -10.31 -19.06
N VAL A 181 -10.31 -9.44 -18.78
CA VAL A 181 -9.44 -9.53 -17.61
C VAL A 181 -10.26 -9.17 -16.36
N LEU A 182 -11.05 -8.10 -16.41
CA LEU A 182 -11.90 -7.65 -15.30
C LEU A 182 -12.90 -8.73 -14.89
N THR A 183 -13.58 -9.35 -15.86
CA THR A 183 -14.51 -10.47 -15.59
C THR A 183 -13.87 -11.60 -14.80
N ARG A 184 -12.58 -11.88 -15.03
CA ARG A 184 -11.83 -12.89 -14.27
C ARG A 184 -11.45 -12.36 -12.91
N CYS A 185 -10.93 -11.14 -12.81
CA CYS A 185 -10.61 -10.53 -11.53
C CYS A 185 -11.84 -10.50 -10.60
N ASP A 186 -13.01 -10.09 -11.09
CA ASP A 186 -14.25 -10.03 -10.29
C ASP A 186 -14.66 -11.40 -9.72
N ARG A 187 -14.54 -12.47 -10.52
CA ARG A 187 -14.83 -13.85 -10.08
C ARG A 187 -13.93 -14.32 -8.94
N HIS A 188 -12.74 -13.76 -8.82
CA HIS A 188 -11.76 -14.08 -7.77
C HIS A 188 -11.65 -12.97 -6.72
N HIS A 189 -12.56 -11.98 -6.73
CA HIS A 189 -12.52 -10.80 -5.85
C HIS A 189 -11.18 -10.04 -5.89
N ALA A 190 -10.54 -10.04 -7.06
CA ALA A 190 -9.31 -9.30 -7.33
C ALA A 190 -9.61 -7.93 -7.93
N GLN A 191 -8.76 -6.96 -7.62
CA GLN A 191 -8.82 -5.62 -8.18
C GLN A 191 -7.99 -5.51 -9.45
N LEU A 192 -8.55 -4.88 -10.49
CA LEU A 192 -7.87 -4.60 -11.75
C LEU A 192 -7.51 -3.11 -11.85
N LEU A 193 -6.22 -2.83 -12.04
CA LEU A 193 -5.71 -1.55 -12.49
C LEU A 193 -5.30 -1.67 -13.96
N ILE A 194 -5.55 -0.61 -14.72
CA ILE A 194 -5.11 -0.56 -16.12
C ILE A 194 -3.89 0.36 -16.28
N ASN A 195 -2.92 -0.06 -17.07
CA ASN A 195 -1.81 0.79 -17.48
C ASN A 195 -2.12 1.48 -18.82
N ALA A 196 -3.03 2.45 -18.76
CA ALA A 196 -3.47 3.27 -19.90
C ALA A 196 -3.94 4.65 -19.41
N ALA A 197 -4.59 5.45 -20.26
CA ALA A 197 -5.17 6.72 -19.83
C ALA A 197 -6.31 6.50 -18.80
N PRO A 198 -6.45 7.36 -17.78
CA PRO A 198 -7.49 7.26 -16.74
C PRO A 198 -8.92 7.10 -17.27
N LYS A 199 -9.26 7.76 -18.39
CA LYS A 199 -10.57 7.60 -19.08
C LYS A 199 -10.90 6.15 -19.44
N ILE A 200 -9.89 5.33 -19.69
CA ILE A 200 -10.06 3.91 -20.03
C ILE A 200 -10.47 3.12 -18.80
N ALA A 201 -10.03 3.51 -17.60
CA ALA A 201 -10.37 2.82 -16.36
C ALA A 201 -11.87 3.00 -16.10
N LEU A 202 -12.36 4.22 -16.30
CA LEU A 202 -13.77 4.56 -16.23
C LEU A 202 -14.59 3.82 -17.30
N SER A 203 -14.09 3.75 -18.53
CA SER A 203 -14.80 3.11 -19.65
C SER A 203 -14.96 1.60 -19.46
N VAL A 204 -13.93 0.93 -18.93
CA VAL A 204 -13.92 -0.51 -18.66
C VAL A 204 -14.64 -0.85 -17.34
N GLY A 205 -14.74 0.10 -16.41
CA GLY A 205 -15.19 -0.16 -15.04
C GLY A 205 -14.11 -0.81 -14.16
N ALA A 206 -12.84 -0.60 -14.49
CA ALA A 206 -11.72 -1.09 -13.70
C ALA A 206 -11.62 -0.37 -12.34
N ASN A 207 -10.96 -0.99 -11.36
CA ASN A 207 -10.82 -0.43 -10.00
C ASN A 207 -9.83 0.73 -9.93
N GLY A 208 -9.11 1.03 -11.01
CA GLY A 208 -8.19 2.15 -11.04
C GLY A 208 -7.23 2.15 -12.23
N VAL A 209 -6.26 3.05 -12.16
CA VAL A 209 -5.21 3.23 -13.16
C VAL A 209 -3.84 3.09 -12.54
N HIS A 210 -2.89 2.57 -13.31
CA HIS A 210 -1.47 2.66 -13.02
C HIS A 210 -0.80 3.55 -14.06
N LEU A 211 -0.30 4.71 -13.65
CA LEU A 211 0.42 5.64 -14.50
C LEU A 211 1.87 5.18 -14.64
N ASN A 212 2.38 5.11 -15.86
CA ASN A 212 3.83 5.05 -16.05
C ASN A 212 4.47 6.43 -15.71
N SER A 213 5.80 6.50 -15.61
CA SER A 213 6.48 7.76 -15.25
C SER A 213 6.16 8.92 -16.20
N GLN A 214 6.07 8.70 -17.52
CA GLN A 214 5.68 9.76 -18.46
C GLN A 214 4.26 10.28 -18.19
N GLN A 215 3.30 9.37 -17.94
CA GLN A 215 1.92 9.74 -17.62
C GLN A 215 1.83 10.45 -16.28
N LEU A 216 2.58 10.02 -15.27
CA LEU A 216 2.66 10.67 -13.95
C LEU A 216 3.00 12.15 -14.08
N TRP A 217 3.96 12.50 -14.94
CA TRP A 217 4.37 13.87 -15.21
C TRP A 217 3.39 14.66 -16.09
N ALA A 218 2.47 13.99 -16.79
CA ALA A 218 1.45 14.65 -17.60
C ALA A 218 0.29 15.24 -16.76
N TYR A 219 0.20 14.91 -15.46
CA TYR A 219 -0.87 15.35 -14.59
C TYR A 219 -0.40 16.40 -13.57
N THR A 220 -1.22 17.44 -13.40
CA THR A 220 -1.03 18.47 -12.37
C THR A 220 -1.83 18.19 -11.11
N GLU A 221 -2.84 17.35 -11.18
CA GLU A 221 -3.74 16.95 -10.09
C GLU A 221 -4.10 15.48 -10.21
N ARG A 222 -4.74 14.93 -9.18
CA ARG A 222 -5.20 13.54 -9.18
C ARG A 222 -6.18 13.30 -10.35
N PRO A 223 -5.95 12.30 -11.22
CA PRO A 223 -6.75 12.14 -12.44
C PRO A 223 -8.08 11.38 -12.26
N LEU A 224 -8.33 10.80 -11.09
CA LEU A 224 -9.54 10.03 -10.78
C LEU A 224 -10.06 10.42 -9.39
N ASN A 225 -11.34 10.12 -9.14
CA ASN A 225 -11.94 10.25 -7.82
C ASN A 225 -11.26 9.34 -6.77
N THR A 226 -11.55 9.59 -5.50
CA THR A 226 -10.96 8.87 -4.36
C THR A 226 -11.48 7.44 -4.17
N ASP A 227 -12.52 7.06 -4.89
CA ASP A 227 -13.09 5.70 -4.87
C ASP A 227 -12.33 4.73 -5.79
N LEU A 228 -11.56 5.26 -6.74
CA LEU A 228 -10.74 4.48 -7.67
C LEU A 228 -9.26 4.63 -7.33
N TRP A 229 -8.50 3.55 -7.50
CA TRP A 229 -7.06 3.58 -7.30
C TRP A 229 -6.35 4.40 -8.37
N VAL A 230 -5.40 5.22 -7.96
CA VAL A 230 -4.39 5.83 -8.83
C VAL A 230 -3.03 5.41 -8.29
N ALA A 231 -2.34 4.56 -9.05
CA ALA A 231 -0.98 4.14 -8.76
C ALA A 231 0.00 4.72 -9.78
N ALA A 232 1.29 4.77 -9.46
CA ALA A 232 2.31 5.22 -10.41
C ALA A 232 3.61 4.42 -10.34
N SER A 233 4.30 4.32 -11.47
CA SER A 233 5.70 3.89 -11.52
C SER A 233 6.62 5.06 -11.21
N CYS A 234 7.52 4.89 -10.25
CA CYS A 234 8.53 5.89 -9.86
C CYS A 234 9.92 5.27 -9.98
N HIS A 235 10.90 6.09 -10.37
CA HIS A 235 12.30 5.68 -10.52
C HIS A 235 13.29 6.61 -9.82
N THR A 236 12.85 7.83 -9.49
CA THR A 236 13.69 8.90 -8.93
C THR A 236 13.01 9.60 -7.77
N ASP A 237 13.79 10.35 -6.98
CA ASP A 237 13.26 11.23 -5.92
C ASP A 237 12.19 12.20 -6.51
N ALA A 238 12.43 12.75 -7.71
CA ALA A 238 11.50 13.67 -8.39
C ALA A 238 10.16 13.01 -8.79
N ASP A 239 10.17 11.73 -9.20
CA ASP A 239 8.92 11.01 -9.47
C ASP A 239 8.08 10.85 -8.19
N ILE A 240 8.73 10.62 -7.05
CA ILE A 240 8.06 10.45 -5.75
C ILE A 240 7.46 11.78 -5.30
N GLU A 241 8.21 12.88 -5.43
CA GLU A 241 7.68 14.23 -5.14
C GLU A 241 6.46 14.55 -6.00
N GLN A 242 6.51 14.22 -7.29
CA GLN A 242 5.38 14.39 -8.19
C GLN A 242 4.18 13.51 -7.79
N ALA A 243 4.42 12.25 -7.43
CA ALA A 243 3.37 11.33 -6.95
C ALA A 243 2.72 11.82 -5.64
N ASN A 244 3.53 12.32 -4.71
CA ASN A 244 3.06 12.94 -3.47
C ASN A 244 2.19 14.17 -3.77
N ARG A 245 2.62 15.02 -4.71
CA ARG A 245 1.92 16.27 -5.07
C ARG A 245 0.54 16.03 -5.66
N ILE A 246 0.39 15.04 -6.54
CA ILE A 246 -0.89 14.74 -7.18
C ILE A 246 -1.75 13.73 -6.38
N GLY A 247 -1.28 13.31 -5.21
CA GLY A 247 -2.03 12.43 -4.31
C GLY A 247 -2.24 11.03 -4.87
N ILE A 248 -1.17 10.38 -5.32
CA ILE A 248 -1.15 8.95 -5.70
C ILE A 248 -1.44 8.07 -4.48
N ASP A 249 -2.20 6.98 -4.65
CA ASP A 249 -2.57 6.08 -3.55
C ASP A 249 -1.44 5.12 -3.17
N PHE A 250 -0.66 4.67 -4.15
CA PHE A 250 0.56 3.88 -3.92
C PHE A 250 1.48 3.95 -5.14
N ILE A 251 2.77 3.78 -4.91
CA ILE A 251 3.77 3.78 -5.97
C ILE A 251 4.41 2.40 -6.13
N VAL A 252 4.97 2.18 -7.32
CA VAL A 252 5.83 1.05 -7.63
C VAL A 252 7.21 1.60 -7.92
N LEU A 253 8.18 1.24 -7.07
CA LEU A 253 9.54 1.75 -7.13
C LEU A 253 10.50 0.64 -7.57
N GLY A 254 11.26 0.90 -8.64
CA GLY A 254 12.19 -0.07 -9.21
C GLY A 254 13.11 0.52 -10.28
N SER A 255 14.07 -0.23 -10.81
CA SER A 255 14.33 -1.65 -10.51
C SER A 255 15.25 -1.83 -9.30
N VAL A 256 14.80 -2.54 -8.26
CA VAL A 256 15.56 -2.78 -7.01
C VAL A 256 16.72 -3.74 -7.23
N GLN A 257 16.51 -4.81 -7.99
CA GLN A 257 17.55 -5.74 -8.44
C GLN A 257 17.64 -5.73 -9.97
N ALA A 258 18.72 -6.31 -10.50
CA ALA A 258 18.90 -6.47 -11.94
C ALA A 258 17.72 -7.26 -12.53
N THR A 259 17.25 -6.86 -13.72
CA THR A 259 16.11 -7.54 -14.36
C THR A 259 16.41 -7.96 -15.78
N LEU A 260 15.84 -9.09 -16.20
CA LEU A 260 15.83 -9.47 -17.61
C LEU A 260 14.97 -8.53 -18.49
N SER A 261 14.13 -7.69 -17.89
CA SER A 261 13.32 -6.72 -18.63
C SER A 261 14.13 -5.46 -18.97
N HIS A 262 15.16 -5.14 -18.17
CA HIS A 262 16.10 -4.03 -18.32
C HIS A 262 17.49 -4.46 -17.82
N PRO A 263 18.25 -5.26 -18.61
CA PRO A 263 19.50 -5.88 -18.16
C PRO A 263 20.65 -4.86 -17.98
N ASP A 264 20.64 -3.77 -18.75
CA ASP A 264 21.71 -2.76 -18.75
C ASP A 264 21.50 -1.64 -17.70
N ALA A 265 20.36 -1.64 -17.01
CA ALA A 265 20.06 -0.64 -15.99
C ALA A 265 20.77 -0.99 -14.67
N LEU A 266 21.50 -0.04 -14.10
CA LEU A 266 22.06 -0.18 -12.77
C LEU A 266 20.91 -0.35 -11.75
N PRO A 267 20.89 -1.43 -10.96
CA PRO A 267 19.85 -1.64 -9.98
C PRO A 267 19.95 -0.61 -8.85
N LEU A 268 18.80 -0.22 -8.32
CA LEU A 268 18.69 0.72 -7.20
C LEU A 268 19.35 0.18 -5.93
N GLY A 269 19.19 -1.13 -5.68
CA GLY A 269 19.56 -1.78 -4.42
C GLY A 269 18.61 -1.44 -3.28
N TRP A 270 18.58 -2.31 -2.26
CA TRP A 270 17.68 -2.17 -1.12
C TRP A 270 17.94 -0.93 -0.25
N PHE A 271 19.20 -0.50 -0.15
CA PHE A 271 19.55 0.70 0.64
C PHE A 271 18.96 1.99 0.04
N LYS A 272 19.18 2.25 -1.26
CA LYS A 272 18.59 3.42 -1.91
C LYS A 272 17.07 3.28 -2.07
N PHE A 273 16.55 2.07 -2.23
CA PHE A 273 15.11 1.80 -2.17
C PHE A 273 14.49 2.27 -0.84
N PHE A 274 15.11 1.91 0.29
CA PHE A 274 14.67 2.38 1.61
C PHE A 274 14.71 3.91 1.70
N GLN A 275 15.82 4.54 1.30
CA GLN A 275 15.95 6.01 1.31
C GLN A 275 14.88 6.74 0.49
N LEU A 276 14.46 6.16 -0.64
CA LEU A 276 13.40 6.71 -1.48
C LEU A 276 12.02 6.46 -0.88
N THR A 277 11.81 5.30 -0.25
CA THR A 277 10.55 4.96 0.40
C THR A 277 10.24 5.91 1.56
N GLU A 278 11.25 6.38 2.29
CA GLU A 278 11.08 7.39 3.35
C GLU A 278 10.54 8.75 2.85
N GLN A 279 10.58 9.01 1.54
CA GLN A 279 10.05 10.24 0.94
C GLN A 279 8.62 10.07 0.43
N ALA A 280 8.12 8.84 0.31
CA ALA A 280 6.77 8.58 -0.18
C ALA A 280 5.73 8.85 0.91
N HIS A 281 4.65 9.55 0.56
CA HIS A 281 3.50 9.77 1.44
C HIS A 281 2.46 8.64 1.33
N CYS A 282 2.79 7.56 0.61
CA CYS A 282 1.89 6.46 0.30
C CYS A 282 2.64 5.12 0.31
N PRO A 283 1.94 3.97 0.36
CA PRO A 283 2.58 2.66 0.29
C PRO A 283 3.43 2.46 -0.97
N VAL A 284 4.55 1.75 -0.83
CA VAL A 284 5.51 1.52 -1.91
C VAL A 284 5.65 0.03 -2.20
N PHE A 285 5.43 -0.41 -3.43
CA PHE A 285 5.78 -1.76 -3.86
C PHE A 285 7.19 -1.79 -4.46
N ALA A 286 8.01 -2.74 -4.03
CA ALA A 286 9.30 -3.01 -4.66
C ALA A 286 9.10 -3.68 -6.01
N LEU A 287 9.75 -3.18 -7.06
CA LEU A 287 9.76 -3.78 -8.40
C LEU A 287 11.18 -4.02 -8.87
N GLY A 288 11.35 -5.07 -9.67
CA GLY A 288 12.59 -5.35 -10.38
C GLY A 288 13.37 -6.50 -9.74
N GLY A 289 13.32 -7.67 -10.38
CA GLY A 289 13.93 -8.91 -9.86
C GLY A 289 13.17 -9.55 -8.70
N MET A 290 11.99 -9.00 -8.34
CA MET A 290 11.24 -9.43 -7.16
C MET A 290 10.62 -10.82 -7.31
N LYS A 291 10.65 -11.57 -6.21
CA LYS A 291 10.07 -12.91 -6.02
C LYS A 291 9.37 -12.96 -4.67
N THR A 292 8.41 -13.88 -4.49
CA THR A 292 7.66 -14.02 -3.24
C THR A 292 8.55 -14.26 -2.01
N GLU A 293 9.71 -14.91 -2.18
CA GLU A 293 10.72 -15.12 -1.11
C GLU A 293 11.32 -13.81 -0.57
N TYR A 294 11.23 -12.69 -1.30
CA TYR A 294 11.75 -11.39 -0.87
C TYR A 294 10.73 -10.55 -0.09
N LEU A 295 9.54 -11.06 0.22
CA LEU A 295 8.52 -10.30 0.96
C LEU A 295 9.02 -9.77 2.31
N SER A 296 9.65 -10.63 3.13
CA SER A 296 10.17 -10.21 4.43
C SER A 296 11.27 -9.16 4.30
N GLN A 297 12.13 -9.28 3.28
CA GLN A 297 13.15 -8.28 2.99
C GLN A 297 12.52 -6.96 2.53
N ALA A 298 11.47 -7.01 1.71
CA ALA A 298 10.76 -5.82 1.23
C ALA A 298 10.12 -5.04 2.39
N TRP A 299 9.44 -5.72 3.31
CA TRP A 299 8.85 -5.10 4.51
C TRP A 299 9.92 -4.46 5.41
N ALA A 300 11.06 -5.13 5.60
CA ALA A 300 12.18 -4.59 6.37
C ALA A 300 12.78 -3.30 5.76
N HIS A 301 12.54 -3.04 4.46
CA HIS A 301 12.98 -1.83 3.76
C HIS A 301 11.80 -0.87 3.46
N GLY A 302 10.69 -0.98 4.19
CA GLY A 302 9.56 -0.04 4.14
C GLY A 302 8.54 -0.30 3.01
N ALA A 303 8.69 -1.38 2.24
CA ALA A 303 7.73 -1.68 1.18
C ALA A 303 6.40 -2.20 1.75
N GLN A 304 5.29 -1.90 1.08
CA GLN A 304 4.01 -2.60 1.20
C GLN A 304 4.16 -4.09 0.87
N GLY A 305 5.02 -4.38 -0.10
CA GLY A 305 5.27 -5.72 -0.61
C GLY A 305 6.00 -5.66 -1.95
N ILE A 306 5.72 -6.63 -2.82
CA ILE A 306 6.39 -6.75 -4.12
C ILE A 306 5.43 -6.56 -5.29
N ALA A 307 5.92 -5.93 -6.35
CA ALA A 307 5.32 -5.97 -7.67
C ALA A 307 6.20 -6.80 -8.61
N ALA A 308 5.60 -7.67 -9.41
CA ALA A 308 6.35 -8.48 -10.36
C ALA A 308 5.51 -8.96 -11.54
N ILE A 309 6.21 -9.28 -12.64
CA ILE A 309 5.64 -9.93 -13.82
C ILE A 309 5.84 -11.44 -13.68
N ARG A 310 7.03 -11.95 -14.00
CA ARG A 310 7.31 -13.38 -14.14
C ARG A 310 7.10 -14.18 -12.86
N ALA A 311 7.41 -13.60 -11.69
CA ALA A 311 7.31 -14.31 -10.42
C ALA A 311 5.86 -14.48 -9.91
N LEU A 312 4.92 -13.70 -10.45
CA LEU A 312 3.50 -13.72 -10.03
C LEU A 312 2.57 -14.15 -11.17
N PHE A 313 3.02 -14.09 -12.42
CA PHE A 313 2.26 -14.55 -13.59
C PHE A 313 2.68 -15.99 -13.90
N ALA A 314 1.92 -16.95 -13.38
CA ALA A 314 2.16 -18.38 -13.51
C ALA A 314 1.87 -18.84 -14.94
#